data_AF-A0A150FAU9-F1
#
_entry.id   AF-A0A150FAU9-F1
#
_cell.length_a   1.000
_cell.length_b   1.000
_cell.length_c   1.000
_cell.angle_alpha   90.00
_cell.angle_beta   90.00
_cell.angle_gamma   90.00
#
_symmetry.space_group_name_H-M   'P 1'
#
loop_
_entity.id
_entity.type
_entity.pdbx_description
1 polymer ?
#
loop_
_entity_poly.entity_id
_entity_poly.type
_entity_poly.pdbx_seq_one_letter_code
_entity_poly.pdbx_strand_id
1 'polypeptide(L)' 'MNTMEDQIHDCFVDAYRRVPNKSEIQTIAKILPVGIKSLAEEWGWDDTEVRDGLFGYIKKLKAEEVIK' A
#
# COMPACT_ATOMS: atom_id res chain seq x y z
N MET A 1 9.84 -9.88 8.97
CA MET A 1 9.77 -8.56 8.36
C MET A 1 9.06 -8.72 7.04
N ASN A 2 7.82 -8.25 6.98
CA ASN A 2 7.12 -8.16 5.70
C ASN A 2 7.79 -7.10 4.83
N THR A 3 7.80 -7.34 3.53
CA THR A 3 8.33 -6.37 2.57
C THR A 3 7.26 -5.32 2.23
N MET A 4 7.70 -4.24 1.56
CA MET A 4 6.77 -3.25 1.00
C MET A 4 5.69 -3.90 0.12
N GLU A 5 6.06 -4.88 -0.69
CA GLU A 5 5.14 -5.54 -1.62
C GLU A 5 4.10 -6.37 -0.88
N ASP A 6 4.48 -7.03 0.22
CA ASP A 6 3.57 -7.79 1.07
C ASP A 6 2.53 -6.86 1.73
N GLN A 7 2.98 -5.71 2.25
CA GLN A 7 2.05 -4.73 2.86
C GLN A 7 1.11 -4.10 1.83
N ILE A 8 1.60 -3.80 0.63
CA ILE A 8 0.76 -3.31 -0.47
C ILE A 8 -0.27 -4.37 -0.84
N HIS A 9 0.14 -5.64 -0.95
CA HIS A 9 -0.75 -6.74 -1.27
C HIS A 9 -1.88 -6.86 -0.23
N ASP A 10 -1.54 -6.90 1.05
CA ASP A 10 -2.51 -7.09 2.13
C ASP A 10 -3.49 -5.91 2.22
N CYS A 11 -2.98 -4.68 2.19
CA CYS A 11 -3.81 -3.49 2.21
C CYS A 11 -4.71 -3.39 0.96
N PHE A 12 -4.23 -3.86 -0.20
CA PHE A 12 -5.01 -3.92 -1.42
C PHE A 12 -6.15 -4.93 -1.31
N VAL A 13 -5.88 -6.14 -0.83
CA VAL A 13 -6.90 -7.17 -0.61
C VAL A 13 -7.98 -6.67 0.34
N ASP A 14 -7.59 -5.98 1.42
CA ASP A 14 -8.53 -5.38 2.36
C ASP A 14 -9.41 -4.29 1.70
N ALA A 15 -8.83 -3.45 0.84
CA ALA A 15 -9.53 -2.31 0.22
C ALA A 15 -10.38 -2.70 -1.01
N TYR A 16 -9.87 -3.56 -1.87
CA TYR A 16 -10.50 -3.96 -3.14
C TYR A 16 -11.28 -5.27 -3.04
N ARG A 17 -11.07 -6.06 -1.98
CA ARG A 17 -11.66 -7.41 -1.81
C ARG A 17 -11.31 -8.36 -2.96
N ARG A 18 -10.16 -8.14 -3.60
CA ARG A 18 -9.56 -9.02 -4.61
C ARG A 18 -8.03 -9.00 -4.51
N VAL A 19 -7.39 -10.04 -5.04
CA VAL A 19 -5.93 -10.14 -5.13
C VAL A 19 -5.42 -9.17 -6.19
N PRO A 20 -4.41 -8.31 -5.89
CA PRO A 20 -3.77 -7.49 -6.90
C PRO A 20 -2.87 -8.33 -7.81
N ASN A 21 -2.75 -7.92 -9.07
CA ASN A 21 -1.72 -8.43 -9.95
C ASN A 21 -0.38 -7.70 -9.72
N LYS A 22 0.71 -8.26 -10.25
CA LYS A 22 2.06 -7.72 -10.09
C LYS A 22 2.20 -6.27 -10.58
N SER A 23 1.52 -5.92 -11.67
CA SER A 23 1.55 -4.57 -12.24
C SER A 23 0.85 -3.55 -11.34
N GLU A 24 -0.20 -3.94 -10.63
CA GLU A 24 -0.91 -3.09 -9.67
C GLU A 24 -0.04 -2.82 -8.44
N ILE A 25 0.60 -3.85 -7.89
CA ILE A 25 1.56 -3.72 -6.78
C ILE A 25 2.69 -2.76 -7.18
N GLN A 26 3.28 -2.97 -8.37
CA GLN A 26 4.34 -2.10 -8.86
C GLN A 26 3.88 -0.66 -9.13
N THR A 27 2.64 -0.48 -9.59
CA THR A 27 2.06 0.85 -9.80
C THR A 27 1.96 1.58 -8.47
N ILE A 28 1.35 0.93 -7.46
CA ILE A 28 1.20 1.48 -6.12
C ILE A 28 2.56 1.79 -5.51
N ALA A 29 3.54 0.88 -5.60
CA ALA A 29 4.89 1.09 -5.08
C ALA A 29 5.59 2.32 -5.71
N LYS A 30 5.36 2.56 -7.01
CA LYS A 30 5.93 3.72 -7.73
C LYS A 30 5.31 5.04 -7.32
N ILE A 31 3.98 5.07 -7.16
CA ILE A 31 3.25 6.30 -6.78
C ILE A 31 3.14 6.49 -5.26
N LEU A 32 3.72 5.56 -4.48
CA LEU A 32 3.61 5.55 -3.03
C LEU A 32 4.17 6.87 -2.44
N PRO A 33 3.39 7.56 -1.58
CA PRO A 33 3.80 8.80 -0.94
C PRO A 33 5.11 8.66 -0.17
N VAL A 34 5.96 9.69 -0.28
CA VAL A 34 7.23 9.75 0.46
C VAL A 34 7.02 9.60 1.98
N GLY A 35 5.93 10.16 2.53
CA GLY A 35 5.64 10.05 3.96
C GLY A 35 5.48 8.61 4.44
N ILE A 36 4.82 7.73 3.67
CA ILE A 36 4.67 6.32 4.04
C ILE A 36 6.01 5.59 3.92
N LYS A 37 6.84 5.94 2.94
CA LYS A 37 8.19 5.39 2.81
C LYS A 37 9.07 5.79 4.00
N SER A 38 9.05 7.05 4.41
CA SER A 38 9.81 7.54 5.56
C SER A 38 9.36 6.88 6.86
N LEU A 39 8.05 6.71 7.08
CA LEU A 39 7.54 5.97 8.24
C LEU A 39 8.02 4.52 8.23
N ALA A 40 8.00 3.86 7.07
CA ALA A 40 8.49 2.48 6.95
C ALA A 40 10.01 2.36 7.14
N GLU A 41 10.79 3.38 6.79
CA GLU A 41 12.23 3.43 7.05
C GLU A 41 12.54 3.60 8.55
N GLU A 42 11.72 4.35 9.28
CA GLU A 42 11.91 4.61 10.70
C GLU A 42 11.39 3.48 11.60
N TRP A 43 10.19 2.96 11.29
CA TRP A 43 9.46 2.03 12.16
C TRP A 43 9.35 0.61 11.57
N GLY A 44 9.64 0.45 10.28
CA GLY A 44 9.45 -0.80 9.55
C GLY A 44 8.05 -0.95 8.95
N TRP A 45 7.95 -1.80 7.93
CA TRP A 45 6.69 -2.08 7.22
C TRP A 45 5.62 -2.78 8.06
N ASP A 46 6.02 -3.42 9.16
CA ASP A 46 5.11 -4.11 10.08
C ASP A 46 4.45 -3.16 11.10
N ASP A 47 4.86 -1.88 11.11
CA ASP A 47 4.30 -0.88 12.01
C ASP A 47 2.84 -0.53 11.66
N THR A 48 2.03 -0.27 12.69
CA THR A 48 0.60 0.00 12.52
C THR A 48 0.35 1.33 11.81
N GLU A 49 1.14 2.37 12.07
CA GLU A 49 0.99 3.66 11.40
C GLU A 49 1.33 3.58 9.91
N VAL A 50 2.34 2.78 9.57
CA VAL A 50 2.71 2.50 8.17
C VAL A 50 1.57 1.77 7.47
N ARG A 51 1.01 0.73 8.09
CA ARG A 51 -0.13 -0.01 7.54
C ARG A 51 -1.37 0.86 7.37
N ASP A 52 -1.73 1.65 8.38
CA ASP A 52 -2.90 2.52 8.34
C ASP A 52 -2.77 3.61 7.27
N GLY A 53 -1.59 4.22 7.16
CA GLY A 53 -1.28 5.19 6.10
C GLY A 53 -1.37 4.58 4.70
N LEU A 54 -0.80 3.39 4.51
CA LEU A 54 -0.85 2.65 3.25
C LEU A 54 -2.28 2.26 2.88
N PHE A 55 -3.05 1.72 3.83
CA PHE A 55 -4.43 1.34 3.62
C PHE A 55 -5.31 2.54 3.25
N GLY A 56 -5.16 3.67 3.97
CA GLY A 56 -5.85 4.92 3.64
C GLY A 56 -5.51 5.41 2.23
N TYR A 57 -4.24 5.34 1.84
CA TYR A 57 -3.80 5.72 0.50
C TYR A 57 -4.40 4.83 -0.60
N ILE A 58 -4.39 3.51 -0.41
CA ILE A 58 -4.96 2.55 -1.37
C ILE A 58 -6.48 2.75 -1.52
N LYS A 59 -7.20 3.04 -0.42
CA LYS A 59 -8.63 3.38 -0.48
C LYS A 59 -8.88 4.67 -1.28
N LYS A 60 -8.00 5.66 -1.17
CA LYS A 60 -8.06 6.88 -1.98
C LYS A 60 -7.88 6.57 -3.46
N LEU A 61 -6.87 5.77 -3.82
CA LEU A 61 -6.66 5.33 -5.21
C LEU A 61 -7.88 4.60 -5.78
N LYS A 62 -8.57 3.80 -4.94
CA LYS A 62 -9.81 3.11 -5.32
C LYS A 62 -10.94 4.10 -5.60
N ALA A 63 -11.12 5.09 -4.74
CA ALA A 63 -12.15 6.11 -4.90
C ALA A 63 -11.90 7.00 -6.14
N GLU A 64 -10.63 7.18 -6.51
CA GLU A 64 -10.21 7.95 -7.69
C GLU A 64 -10.11 7.09 -8.97
N GLU A 65 -10.47 5.79 -8.90
CA GLU A 65 -10.41 4.83 -10.03
C GLU A 65 -9.04 4.78 -10.74
N VAL A 66 -7.95 5.02 -9.99
CA VAL A 66 -6.58 5.02 -10.51
C VAL A 66 -6.12 3.61 -10.87
N ILE A 67 -6.53 2.62 -10.09
CA ILE A 67 -6.27 1.20 -10.32
C ILE A 67 -7.58 0.53 -10.76
N LYS A 68 -7.54 -0.22 -11.87
CA LYS A 68 -8.70 -0.90 -12.48
C LYS A 68 -8.56 -2.41 -12.35
#